data_AF-A0A453PEE4-F1
#
_entry.id   AF-A0A453PEE4-F1
#
_cell.length_a   1.000
_cell.length_b   1.000
_cell.length_c   1.000
_cell.angle_alpha   90.00
_cell.angle_beta   90.00
_cell.angle_gamma   90.00
#
_symmetry.space_group_name_H-M   'P 1'
#
loop_
_entity.id
_entity.type
_entity.pdbx_description
1 polymer ?
#
loop_
_entity_poly.entity_id
_entity_poly.type
_entity_poly.pdbx_seq_one_letter_code
_entity_poly.pdbx_strand_id
1 'polypeptide(L)'
;GTDGLLAQKTLEITNEVLSSYKNQGGYDMLGRTKDQIRTTEQVNGAMATCQALKLDALVIIGGVTSNTDAAQLAETFAEAKCATKVVGVPVTLNGDLKNQFVETTVGFDTICKVNSQLISNMCTDALSAEKYYYFIRMMGRKASHVALECALQSHPNMVILGEEVAASKLTIFDITKQICDAVQARAEKDKNHGVILIPEGLVESIPELYALLQEINGLHGKGVSVENISSQLSPWASALFEFLPQFIRQQLLLRPESDDSAQLSQRLKPKSF
;
A
#
# COMPACT_ATOMS: atom_id res chain seq x y z
N GLY A 1 7.28 -14.57 9.80
CA GLY A 1 7.86 -13.27 9.40
C GLY A 1 9.14 -12.98 10.16
N THR A 2 9.64 -11.76 10.10
CA THR A 2 10.88 -11.28 10.76
C THR A 2 10.94 -11.56 12.26
N ASP A 3 9.86 -11.36 13.02
CA ASP A 3 9.85 -11.74 14.45
C ASP A 3 10.03 -13.24 14.67
N GLY A 4 9.49 -14.06 13.77
CA GLY A 4 9.65 -15.51 13.81
C GLY A 4 11.11 -15.92 13.60
N LEU A 5 11.82 -15.20 12.71
CA LEU A 5 13.26 -15.38 12.52
C LEU A 5 14.02 -14.99 13.79
N LEU A 6 13.78 -13.81 14.37
CA LEU A 6 14.50 -13.35 15.55
C LEU A 6 14.20 -14.18 16.81
N ALA A 7 12.97 -14.68 16.95
CA ALA A 7 12.54 -15.52 18.06
C ALA A 7 12.79 -17.02 17.85
N GLN A 8 13.42 -17.41 16.73
CA GLN A 8 13.67 -18.81 16.35
C GLN A 8 12.41 -19.69 16.31
N LYS A 9 11.24 -19.10 16.03
CA LYS A 9 9.96 -19.81 15.89
C LYS A 9 9.88 -20.38 14.48
N THR A 10 10.27 -21.64 14.33
CA THR A 10 10.34 -22.35 13.05
C THR A 10 9.38 -23.54 13.02
N LEU A 11 8.98 -23.92 11.81
CA LEU A 11 8.18 -25.11 11.52
C LEU A 11 8.83 -25.84 10.35
N GLU A 12 9.09 -27.14 10.50
CA GLU A 12 9.58 -27.96 9.41
C GLU A 12 8.45 -28.23 8.41
N ILE A 13 8.67 -27.89 7.14
CA ILE A 13 7.68 -28.06 6.09
C ILE A 13 7.80 -29.49 5.53
N THR A 14 6.96 -30.39 6.01
CA THR A 14 6.85 -31.76 5.49
C THR A 14 5.96 -31.82 4.24
N ASN A 15 6.01 -32.94 3.50
CA ASN A 15 5.18 -33.15 2.32
C ASN A 15 3.67 -33.09 2.62
N GLU A 16 3.26 -33.49 3.83
CA GLU A 16 1.87 -33.45 4.28
C GLU A 16 1.38 -32.01 4.46
N VAL A 17 2.19 -31.18 5.16
CA VAL A 17 1.92 -29.75 5.31
C VAL A 17 1.86 -29.10 3.94
N LEU A 18 2.87 -29.33 3.09
CA LEU A 18 2.91 -28.76 1.75
C LEU A 18 1.68 -29.15 0.93
N SER A 19 1.27 -30.42 0.96
CA SER A 19 0.10 -30.90 0.21
C SER A 19 -1.19 -30.18 0.59
N SER A 20 -1.33 -29.77 1.84
CA SER A 20 -2.50 -29.09 2.36
C SER A 20 -2.63 -27.65 1.86
N TYR A 21 -1.51 -26.99 1.48
CA TYR A 21 -1.49 -25.60 1.05
C TYR A 21 -1.23 -25.41 -0.46
N LYS A 22 -1.01 -26.50 -1.22
CA LYS A 22 -0.76 -26.42 -2.66
C LYS A 22 -1.91 -25.68 -3.37
N ASN A 23 -1.55 -24.66 -4.15
CA ASN A 23 -2.45 -23.81 -4.93
C ASN A 23 -3.47 -22.99 -4.10
N GLN A 24 -3.31 -22.91 -2.79
CA GLN A 24 -4.12 -22.03 -1.96
C GLN A 24 -3.51 -20.61 -1.94
N GLY A 25 -4.37 -19.61 -1.83
CA GLY A 25 -3.94 -18.23 -1.57
C GLY A 25 -3.68 -17.99 -0.09
N GLY A 26 -3.05 -16.85 0.23
CA GLY A 26 -2.82 -16.43 1.60
C GLY A 26 -1.41 -16.71 2.12
N TYR A 27 -1.11 -16.16 3.29
CA TYR A 27 0.16 -16.35 4.01
C TYR A 27 -0.04 -17.15 5.31
N ASP A 28 -1.11 -17.94 5.37
CA ASP A 28 -1.62 -18.52 6.62
C ASP A 28 -0.71 -19.62 7.18
N MET A 29 0.09 -20.28 6.32
CA MET A 29 0.99 -21.37 6.72
C MET A 29 2.04 -20.96 7.76
N LEU A 30 2.66 -19.77 7.60
CA LEU A 30 3.71 -19.28 8.50
C LEU A 30 3.35 -17.94 9.17
N GLY A 31 2.19 -17.38 8.80
CA GLY A 31 1.78 -16.04 9.18
C GLY A 31 2.67 -14.93 8.60
N ARG A 32 2.32 -13.70 8.94
CA ARG A 32 3.04 -12.48 8.53
C ARG A 32 3.35 -11.60 9.73
N THR A 33 4.46 -10.87 9.67
CA THR A 33 4.84 -9.81 10.61
C THR A 33 5.15 -8.55 9.82
N LYS A 34 5.10 -7.38 10.47
CA LYS A 34 5.25 -6.08 9.78
C LYS A 34 6.57 -5.39 10.14
N ASP A 35 7.47 -6.11 10.78
CA ASP A 35 8.70 -5.57 11.34
C ASP A 35 9.81 -5.57 10.30
N GLN A 36 10.52 -4.45 10.22
CA GLN A 36 11.65 -4.25 9.32
C GLN A 36 12.95 -4.50 10.08
N ILE A 37 13.93 -5.06 9.37
CA ILE A 37 15.28 -5.26 9.90
C ILE A 37 16.07 -4.00 9.58
N ARG A 38 16.04 -3.01 10.48
CA ARG A 38 16.75 -1.73 10.29
C ARG A 38 18.00 -1.62 11.14
N THR A 39 18.00 -2.17 12.35
CA THR A 39 19.11 -1.96 13.28
C THR A 39 20.19 -3.02 13.12
N THR A 40 21.44 -2.65 13.37
CA THR A 40 22.57 -3.58 13.37
C THR A 40 22.35 -4.74 14.36
N GLU A 41 21.64 -4.48 15.46
CA GLU A 41 21.25 -5.50 16.45
C GLU A 41 20.32 -6.54 15.84
N GLN A 42 19.30 -6.12 15.07
CA GLN A 42 18.38 -7.04 14.40
C GLN A 42 19.09 -7.85 13.31
N VAL A 43 20.00 -7.23 12.56
CA VAL A 43 20.83 -7.91 11.55
C VAL A 43 21.71 -8.98 12.21
N ASN A 44 22.39 -8.64 13.30
CA ASN A 44 23.23 -9.58 14.05
C ASN A 44 22.38 -10.71 14.68
N GLY A 45 21.18 -10.40 15.19
CA GLY A 45 20.24 -11.39 15.71
C GLY A 45 19.76 -12.37 14.63
N ALA A 46 19.49 -11.88 13.42
CA ALA A 46 19.15 -12.71 12.27
C ALA A 46 20.31 -13.63 11.89
N MET A 47 21.54 -13.11 11.87
CA MET A 47 22.75 -13.89 11.58
C MET A 47 22.99 -14.99 12.63
N ALA A 48 22.90 -14.64 13.92
CA ALA A 48 23.06 -15.58 15.02
C ALA A 48 22.03 -16.71 14.94
N THR A 49 20.79 -16.39 14.56
CA THR A 49 19.76 -17.40 14.35
C THR A 49 20.04 -18.30 13.16
N CYS A 50 20.49 -17.75 12.03
CA CYS A 50 20.84 -18.57 10.85
C CYS A 50 21.97 -19.56 11.17
N GLN A 51 22.96 -19.12 11.96
CA GLN A 51 24.05 -19.99 12.42
C GLN A 51 23.58 -21.03 13.44
N ALA A 52 22.72 -20.65 14.39
CA ALA A 52 22.17 -21.57 15.38
C ALA A 52 21.33 -22.68 14.73
N LEU A 53 20.55 -22.33 13.70
CA LEU A 53 19.75 -23.26 12.91
C LEU A 53 20.53 -23.99 11.82
N LYS A 54 21.82 -23.65 11.62
CA LYS A 54 22.71 -24.21 10.59
C LYS A 54 22.10 -24.16 9.19
N LEU A 55 21.55 -23.00 8.81
CA LEU A 55 20.91 -22.81 7.52
C LEU A 55 21.94 -22.62 6.40
N ASP A 56 21.76 -23.32 5.28
CA ASP A 56 22.55 -23.07 4.07
C ASP A 56 22.06 -21.82 3.31
N ALA A 57 20.75 -21.55 3.39
CA ALA A 57 20.14 -20.40 2.75
C ALA A 57 18.92 -19.87 3.52
N LEU A 58 18.69 -18.56 3.40
CA LEU A 58 17.54 -17.82 3.89
C LEU A 58 16.81 -17.21 2.69
N VAL A 59 15.58 -17.68 2.44
CA VAL A 59 14.71 -17.14 1.37
C VAL A 59 13.72 -16.18 1.98
N ILE A 60 13.74 -14.92 1.52
CA ILE A 60 12.85 -13.85 1.97
C ILE A 60 11.83 -13.57 0.88
N ILE A 61 10.56 -13.76 1.20
CA ILE A 61 9.43 -13.57 0.28
C ILE A 61 8.72 -12.28 0.68
N GLY A 62 8.71 -11.29 -0.22
CA GLY A 62 8.02 -10.02 0.07
C GLY A 62 8.19 -8.95 -0.98
N GLY A 63 7.73 -7.74 -0.64
CA GLY A 63 7.73 -6.58 -1.54
C GLY A 63 9.04 -5.79 -1.48
N VAL A 64 8.97 -4.52 -1.87
CA VAL A 64 10.14 -3.61 -1.94
C VAL A 64 10.91 -3.58 -0.61
N THR A 65 10.23 -3.35 0.52
CA THR A 65 10.89 -3.26 1.83
C THR A 65 11.57 -4.55 2.26
N SER A 66 10.89 -5.69 2.09
CA SER A 66 11.48 -6.99 2.43
C SER A 66 12.68 -7.35 1.56
N ASN A 67 12.70 -6.92 0.30
CA ASN A 67 13.85 -7.13 -0.58
C ASN A 67 15.00 -6.15 -0.25
N THR A 68 14.71 -4.95 0.25
CA THR A 68 15.74 -4.07 0.83
C THR A 68 16.41 -4.72 2.04
N ASP A 69 15.61 -5.27 2.96
CA ASP A 69 16.12 -6.01 4.12
C ASP A 69 16.96 -7.22 3.68
N ALA A 70 16.50 -7.96 2.65
CA ALA A 70 17.24 -9.09 2.10
C ALA A 70 18.59 -8.70 1.51
N ALA A 71 18.66 -7.57 0.80
CA ALA A 71 19.90 -7.05 0.24
C ALA A 71 20.89 -6.66 1.35
N GLN A 72 20.42 -5.95 2.38
CA GLN A 72 21.23 -5.56 3.53
C GLN A 72 21.76 -6.78 4.30
N LEU A 73 20.91 -7.79 4.53
CA LEU A 73 21.31 -9.05 5.15
C LEU A 73 22.34 -9.81 4.32
N ALA A 74 22.16 -9.86 2.99
CA ALA A 74 23.10 -10.53 2.09
C ALA A 74 24.50 -9.89 2.15
N GLU A 75 24.56 -8.55 2.16
CA GLU A 75 25.81 -7.80 2.27
C GLU A 75 26.50 -8.08 3.61
N THR A 76 25.78 -7.95 4.73
CA THR A 76 26.36 -8.21 6.05
C THR A 76 26.80 -9.68 6.22
N PHE A 77 26.06 -10.64 5.66
CA PHE A 77 26.43 -12.05 5.72
C PHE A 77 27.71 -12.34 4.92
N ALA A 78 27.90 -11.65 3.80
CA ALA A 78 29.11 -11.75 2.99
C ALA A 78 30.33 -11.15 3.72
N GLU A 79 30.19 -9.97 4.33
CA GLU A 79 31.23 -9.32 5.12
C GLU A 79 31.66 -10.18 6.32
N ALA A 80 30.68 -10.75 7.04
CA ALA A 80 30.90 -11.65 8.16
C ALA A 80 31.37 -13.06 7.76
N LYS A 81 31.52 -13.35 6.46
CA LYS A 81 31.86 -14.67 5.90
C LYS A 81 30.93 -15.78 6.41
N CYS A 82 29.66 -15.47 6.59
CA CYS A 82 28.64 -16.43 6.94
C CYS A 82 28.41 -17.41 5.78
N ALA A 83 28.23 -18.70 6.08
CA ALA A 83 27.94 -19.71 5.05
C ALA A 83 26.56 -19.52 4.41
N THR A 84 25.60 -19.03 5.20
CA THR A 84 24.20 -18.83 4.79
C THR A 84 24.09 -17.85 3.63
N LYS A 85 23.39 -18.25 2.55
CA LYS A 85 23.05 -17.36 1.42
C LYS A 85 21.69 -16.71 1.62
N VAL A 86 21.52 -15.45 1.23
CA VAL A 86 20.24 -14.76 1.31
C VAL A 86 19.67 -14.57 -0.09
N VAL A 87 18.40 -14.93 -0.29
CA VAL A 87 17.70 -14.83 -1.58
C VAL A 87 16.37 -14.10 -1.38
N GLY A 88 16.13 -13.05 -2.16
CA GLY A 88 14.86 -12.32 -2.19
C GLY A 88 13.94 -12.85 -3.30
N VAL A 89 12.65 -13.01 -3.01
CA VAL A 89 11.61 -13.35 -3.98
C VAL A 89 10.63 -12.18 -4.10
N PRO A 90 10.42 -11.62 -5.32
CA PRO A 90 9.59 -10.44 -5.53
C PRO A 90 8.10 -10.79 -5.47
N VAL A 91 7.48 -10.57 -4.30
CA VAL A 91 6.05 -10.82 -4.07
C VAL A 91 5.37 -9.58 -3.53
N THR A 92 4.52 -8.98 -4.35
CA THR A 92 3.77 -7.77 -4.02
C THR A 92 2.54 -7.67 -4.91
N LEU A 93 1.43 -7.24 -4.32
CA LEU A 93 0.17 -6.99 -5.01
C LEU A 93 0.17 -5.65 -5.78
N ASN A 94 1.11 -4.75 -5.48
CA ASN A 94 1.15 -3.42 -6.11
C ASN A 94 1.78 -3.44 -7.50
N GLY A 95 2.56 -4.49 -7.84
CA GLY A 95 3.32 -4.54 -9.09
C GLY A 95 4.44 -3.50 -9.18
N ASP A 96 4.92 -2.99 -8.05
CA ASP A 96 5.87 -1.87 -7.92
C ASP A 96 7.34 -2.30 -7.96
N LEU A 97 7.64 -3.59 -7.79
CA LEU A 97 8.99 -4.14 -7.88
C LEU A 97 9.27 -4.68 -9.29
N LYS A 98 9.50 -3.77 -10.24
CA LYS A 98 9.81 -4.09 -11.64
C LYS A 98 11.15 -3.51 -12.08
N ASN A 99 11.88 -4.26 -12.90
CA ASN A 99 13.11 -3.81 -13.54
C ASN A 99 13.32 -4.55 -14.89
N GLN A 100 14.49 -4.40 -15.51
CA GLN A 100 14.80 -5.04 -16.81
C GLN A 100 14.79 -6.58 -16.77
N PHE A 101 14.92 -7.19 -15.59
CA PHE A 101 14.99 -8.64 -15.39
C PHE A 101 13.73 -9.21 -14.70
N VAL A 102 12.97 -8.36 -14.03
CA VAL A 102 11.75 -8.69 -13.29
C VAL A 102 10.60 -7.92 -13.92
N GLU A 103 9.87 -8.59 -14.81
CA GLU A 103 8.76 -8.02 -15.57
C GLU A 103 7.53 -7.73 -14.68
N THR A 104 7.29 -8.59 -13.69
CA THR A 104 6.13 -8.51 -12.80
C THR A 104 6.38 -9.25 -11.48
N THR A 105 5.50 -9.02 -10.52
CA THR A 105 5.57 -9.59 -9.18
C THR A 105 4.48 -10.62 -8.96
N VAL A 106 4.79 -11.61 -8.13
CA VAL A 106 3.79 -12.63 -7.77
C VAL A 106 2.65 -11.97 -7.01
N GLY A 107 1.41 -12.27 -7.42
CA GLY A 107 0.17 -11.74 -6.84
C GLY A 107 -0.45 -10.58 -7.62
N PHE A 108 0.32 -9.84 -8.45
CA PHE A 108 -0.20 -8.71 -9.22
C PHE A 108 -1.28 -9.13 -10.24
N ASP A 109 -1.06 -10.23 -10.96
CA ASP A 109 -2.04 -10.75 -11.94
C ASP A 109 -3.37 -11.13 -11.27
N THR A 110 -3.31 -11.90 -10.18
CA THR A 110 -4.51 -12.35 -9.45
C THR A 110 -5.32 -11.19 -8.91
N ILE A 111 -4.67 -10.20 -8.28
CA ILE A 111 -5.39 -9.05 -7.71
C ILE A 111 -6.03 -8.19 -8.80
N CYS A 112 -5.36 -7.99 -9.93
CA CYS A 112 -5.90 -7.21 -11.04
C CYS A 112 -7.11 -7.92 -11.66
N LYS A 113 -7.06 -9.24 -11.88
CA LYS A 113 -8.19 -10.01 -12.41
C LYS A 113 -9.41 -9.97 -11.49
N VAL A 114 -9.21 -10.22 -10.19
CA VAL A 114 -10.31 -10.22 -9.21
C VAL A 114 -10.92 -8.83 -9.09
N ASN A 115 -10.10 -7.79 -8.96
CA ASN A 115 -10.60 -6.42 -8.86
C ASN A 115 -11.31 -5.97 -10.14
N SER A 116 -10.76 -6.28 -11.31
CA SER A 116 -11.38 -5.95 -12.59
C SER A 116 -12.74 -6.62 -12.73
N GLN A 117 -12.87 -7.88 -12.35
CA GLN A 117 -14.16 -8.58 -12.34
C GLN A 117 -15.19 -7.87 -11.44
N LEU A 118 -14.79 -7.46 -10.23
CA LEU A 118 -15.66 -6.73 -9.32
C LEU A 118 -16.06 -5.36 -9.88
N ILE A 119 -15.12 -4.62 -10.45
CA ILE A 119 -15.39 -3.31 -11.05
C ILE A 119 -16.32 -3.45 -12.26
N SER A 120 -16.11 -4.45 -13.13
CA SER A 120 -16.99 -4.74 -14.26
C SER A 120 -18.41 -5.08 -13.82
N ASN A 121 -18.57 -5.82 -12.71
CA ASN A 121 -19.89 -6.06 -12.12
C ASN A 121 -20.54 -4.74 -11.66
N MET A 122 -19.78 -3.84 -11.03
CA MET A 122 -20.29 -2.52 -10.62
C MET A 122 -20.62 -1.62 -11.81
N CYS A 123 -19.85 -1.68 -12.90
CA CYS A 123 -20.17 -0.98 -14.14
C CYS A 123 -21.48 -1.48 -14.74
N THR A 124 -21.71 -2.79 -14.72
CA THR A 124 -22.94 -3.42 -15.21
C THR A 124 -24.15 -3.04 -14.34
N ASP A 125 -23.97 -3.01 -13.02
CA ASP A 125 -25.02 -2.56 -12.10
C ASP A 125 -25.36 -1.08 -12.28
N ALA A 126 -24.34 -0.20 -12.41
CA ALA A 126 -24.53 1.22 -12.68
C ALA A 126 -25.34 1.46 -13.95
N LEU A 127 -25.05 0.69 -15.01
CA LEU A 127 -25.78 0.74 -16.27
C LEU A 127 -27.22 0.21 -16.14
N SER A 128 -27.44 -0.80 -15.30
CA SER A 128 -28.77 -1.42 -15.11
C SER A 128 -29.69 -0.57 -14.24
N ALA A 129 -29.15 0.07 -13.20
CA ALA A 129 -29.91 0.89 -12.27
C ALA A 129 -30.09 2.34 -12.75
N GLU A 130 -29.20 2.82 -13.62
CA GLU A 130 -29.15 4.16 -14.23
C GLU A 130 -29.15 5.36 -13.24
N LYS A 131 -28.91 5.12 -11.96
CA LYS A 131 -29.06 6.12 -10.89
C LYS A 131 -27.89 6.25 -9.91
N TYR A 132 -26.89 5.36 -9.99
CA TYR A 132 -25.82 5.28 -9.00
C TYR A 132 -24.47 5.72 -9.57
N TYR A 133 -23.74 6.49 -8.75
CA TYR A 133 -22.30 6.73 -8.93
C TYR A 133 -21.52 5.92 -7.90
N TYR A 134 -20.69 5.00 -8.38
CA TYR A 134 -19.83 4.16 -7.56
C TYR A 134 -18.43 4.76 -7.47
N PHE A 135 -18.00 5.08 -6.26
CA PHE A 135 -16.64 5.51 -5.96
C PHE A 135 -15.88 4.33 -5.37
N ILE A 136 -15.00 3.72 -6.17
CA ILE A 136 -14.28 2.51 -5.79
C ILE A 136 -12.86 2.89 -5.39
N ARG A 137 -12.56 2.71 -4.10
CA ARG A 137 -11.21 2.89 -3.58
C ARG A 137 -10.38 1.62 -3.83
N MET A 138 -9.29 1.78 -4.55
CA MET A 138 -8.40 0.71 -4.96
C MET A 138 -7.17 0.62 -4.06
N MET A 139 -6.78 -0.60 -3.70
CA MET A 139 -5.49 -0.82 -3.04
C MET A 139 -4.36 -0.49 -4.01
N GLY A 140 -3.45 0.37 -3.56
CA GLY A 140 -2.29 0.83 -4.31
C GLY A 140 -1.59 1.87 -3.46
N ARG A 141 -0.39 1.53 -2.97
CA ARG A 141 0.30 2.31 -1.94
C ARG A 141 0.85 3.62 -2.52
N LYS A 142 1.92 3.53 -3.31
CA LYS A 142 2.57 4.69 -3.95
C LYS A 142 2.31 4.78 -5.45
N ALA A 143 2.19 3.62 -6.11
CA ALA A 143 2.01 3.52 -7.55
C ALA A 143 0.58 3.11 -7.90
N SER A 144 0.08 3.59 -9.03
CA SER A 144 -1.27 3.35 -9.54
C SER A 144 -1.35 2.17 -10.52
N HIS A 145 -0.37 1.25 -10.54
CA HIS A 145 -0.33 0.12 -11.49
C HIS A 145 -1.59 -0.75 -11.46
N VAL A 146 -2.07 -1.08 -10.25
CA VAL A 146 -3.31 -1.87 -10.08
C VAL A 146 -4.52 -1.10 -10.61
N ALA A 147 -4.60 0.21 -10.33
CA ALA A 147 -5.71 1.04 -10.79
C ALA A 147 -5.73 1.16 -12.32
N LEU A 148 -4.55 1.33 -12.94
CA LEU A 148 -4.40 1.40 -14.40
C LEU A 148 -4.80 0.08 -15.06
N GLU A 149 -4.28 -1.05 -14.59
CA GLU A 149 -4.61 -2.38 -15.13
C GLU A 149 -6.10 -2.67 -15.00
N CYS A 150 -6.70 -2.37 -13.84
CA CYS A 150 -8.13 -2.54 -13.64
C CYS A 150 -8.95 -1.62 -14.55
N ALA A 151 -8.52 -0.38 -14.77
CA ALA A 151 -9.21 0.55 -15.66
C ALA A 151 -9.16 0.08 -17.13
N LEU A 152 -8.04 -0.47 -17.58
CA LEU A 152 -7.89 -1.01 -18.93
C LEU A 152 -8.78 -2.25 -19.17
N GLN A 153 -8.97 -3.09 -18.15
CA GLN A 153 -9.81 -4.30 -18.27
C GLN A 153 -11.31 -4.01 -18.12
N SER A 154 -11.70 -3.08 -17.24
CA SER A 154 -13.10 -2.85 -16.87
C SER A 154 -13.75 -1.61 -17.48
N HIS A 155 -12.97 -0.73 -18.12
CA HIS A 155 -13.42 0.52 -18.75
C HIS A 155 -14.37 1.36 -17.87
N PRO A 156 -13.94 1.78 -16.66
CA PRO A 156 -14.71 2.68 -15.81
C PRO A 156 -14.87 4.05 -16.49
N ASN A 157 -15.80 4.88 -15.99
CA ASN A 157 -16.03 6.19 -16.60
C ASN A 157 -14.91 7.19 -16.31
N MET A 158 -14.25 7.05 -15.16
CA MET A 158 -13.11 7.87 -14.78
C MET A 158 -12.17 7.05 -13.88
N VAL A 159 -10.87 7.22 -14.08
CA VAL A 159 -9.82 6.71 -13.20
C VAL A 159 -8.89 7.88 -12.89
N ILE A 160 -8.51 8.01 -11.63
CA ILE A 160 -7.53 9.02 -11.20
C ILE A 160 -6.20 8.32 -11.01
N LEU A 161 -5.14 8.83 -11.62
CA LEU A 161 -3.78 8.30 -11.47
C LEU A 161 -2.96 9.25 -10.60
N GLY A 162 -2.39 8.74 -9.52
CA GLY A 162 -1.59 9.54 -8.59
C GLY A 162 -0.37 10.19 -9.28
N GLU A 163 0.25 9.49 -10.22
CA GLU A 163 1.42 9.95 -10.97
C GLU A 163 1.09 11.17 -11.84
N GLU A 164 -0.09 11.19 -12.47
CA GLU A 164 -0.57 12.34 -13.26
C GLU A 164 -0.89 13.54 -12.36
N VAL A 165 -1.54 13.27 -11.22
CA VAL A 165 -1.86 14.28 -10.21
C VAL A 165 -0.60 14.96 -9.68
N ALA A 166 0.43 14.18 -9.36
CA ALA A 166 1.71 14.69 -8.90
C ALA A 166 2.45 15.49 -10.00
N ALA A 167 2.45 14.99 -11.24
CA ALA A 167 3.11 15.63 -12.37
C ALA A 167 2.48 16.99 -12.73
N SER A 168 1.15 17.06 -12.75
CA SER A 168 0.39 18.27 -13.03
C SER A 168 0.18 19.18 -11.81
N LYS A 169 0.67 18.76 -10.63
CA LYS A 169 0.52 19.47 -9.34
C LYS A 169 -0.93 19.85 -9.03
N LEU A 170 -1.85 18.92 -9.29
CA LEU A 170 -3.27 19.16 -9.08
C LEU A 170 -3.58 19.29 -7.58
N THR A 171 -4.47 20.21 -7.23
CA THR A 171 -5.01 20.35 -5.88
C THR A 171 -6.20 19.42 -5.64
N ILE A 172 -6.59 19.23 -4.38
CA ILE A 172 -7.82 18.50 -4.04
C ILE A 172 -9.05 19.15 -4.68
N PHE A 173 -9.03 20.47 -4.81
CA PHE A 173 -10.10 21.22 -5.46
C PHE A 173 -10.14 20.91 -6.97
N ASP A 174 -9.00 20.89 -7.65
CA ASP A 174 -8.93 20.56 -9.07
C ASP A 174 -9.42 19.14 -9.35
N ILE A 175 -9.05 18.17 -8.51
CA ILE A 175 -9.50 16.78 -8.64
C ILE A 175 -11.00 16.69 -8.42
N THR A 176 -11.52 17.35 -7.39
CA THR A 176 -12.97 17.39 -7.11
C THR A 176 -13.72 18.03 -8.26
N LYS A 177 -13.18 19.12 -8.82
CA LYS A 177 -13.75 19.78 -10.00
C LYS A 177 -13.76 18.86 -11.21
N GLN A 178 -12.68 18.14 -11.51
CA GLN A 178 -12.65 17.17 -12.61
C GLN A 178 -13.71 16.07 -12.46
N ILE A 179 -13.91 15.58 -11.24
CA ILE A 179 -14.97 14.61 -10.95
C ILE A 179 -16.35 15.25 -11.21
N CYS A 180 -16.60 16.45 -10.69
CA CYS A 180 -17.87 17.16 -10.90
C CYS A 180 -18.13 17.43 -12.39
N ASP A 181 -17.13 17.90 -13.13
CA ASP A 181 -17.21 18.19 -14.56
C ASP A 181 -17.52 16.89 -15.34
N ALA A 182 -16.90 15.76 -14.97
CA ALA A 182 -17.17 14.46 -15.59
C ALA A 182 -18.60 13.96 -15.30
N VAL A 183 -19.09 14.15 -14.07
CA VAL A 183 -20.48 13.82 -13.69
C VAL A 183 -21.47 14.70 -14.45
N GLN A 184 -21.21 16.00 -14.53
CA GLN A 184 -22.06 16.95 -15.24
C GLN A 184 -22.13 16.63 -16.74
N ALA A 185 -20.98 16.41 -17.39
CA ALA A 185 -20.92 16.08 -18.83
C ALA A 185 -21.65 14.76 -19.17
N ARG A 186 -21.80 13.85 -18.20
CA ARG A 186 -22.61 12.64 -18.34
C ARG A 186 -24.09 12.92 -18.11
N ALA A 187 -24.44 13.73 -17.11
CA ALA A 187 -25.81 14.15 -16.85
C ALA A 187 -26.42 14.92 -18.03
N GLU A 188 -25.63 15.75 -18.72
CA GLU A 188 -26.02 16.42 -19.98
C GLU A 188 -26.36 15.45 -21.13
N LYS A 189 -25.96 14.18 -21.01
CA LYS A 189 -26.28 13.10 -21.95
C LYS A 189 -27.31 12.12 -21.37
N ASP A 190 -28.06 12.55 -20.36
CA ASP A 190 -29.04 11.76 -19.60
C ASP A 190 -28.43 10.51 -18.92
N LYS A 191 -27.11 10.51 -18.65
CA LYS A 191 -26.41 9.42 -17.96
C LYS A 191 -26.10 9.78 -16.52
N ASN A 192 -27.08 9.61 -15.64
CA ASN A 192 -26.98 9.88 -14.20
C ASN A 192 -26.36 8.74 -13.38
N HIS A 193 -25.46 7.96 -13.99
CA HIS A 193 -24.76 6.85 -13.38
C HIS A 193 -23.29 6.83 -13.80
N GLY A 194 -22.43 6.20 -13.01
CA GLY A 194 -21.06 5.95 -13.41
C GLY A 194 -20.20 5.25 -12.36
N VAL A 195 -19.00 4.89 -12.76
CA VAL A 195 -17.99 4.26 -11.90
C VAL A 195 -16.70 5.07 -11.98
N ILE A 196 -16.18 5.44 -10.80
CA ILE A 196 -14.97 6.24 -10.62
C ILE A 196 -13.99 5.43 -9.77
N LEU A 197 -12.79 5.20 -10.29
CA LEU A 197 -11.72 4.51 -9.58
C LEU A 197 -10.76 5.50 -8.94
N ILE A 198 -10.50 5.32 -7.64
CA ILE A 198 -9.62 6.18 -6.85
C ILE A 198 -8.54 5.31 -6.17
N PRO A 199 -7.25 5.48 -6.51
CA PRO A 199 -6.18 4.77 -5.82
C PRO A 199 -6.04 5.29 -4.40
N GLU A 200 -5.81 4.38 -3.45
CA GLU A 200 -5.59 4.71 -2.04
C GLU A 200 -4.44 5.70 -1.83
N GLY A 201 -3.36 5.55 -2.61
CA GLY A 201 -2.18 6.40 -2.63
C GLY A 201 -2.41 7.86 -3.06
N LEU A 202 -3.59 8.21 -3.57
CA LEU A 202 -3.87 9.53 -4.14
C LEU A 202 -3.56 10.68 -3.15
N VAL A 203 -3.79 10.47 -1.86
CA VAL A 203 -3.54 11.47 -0.82
C VAL A 203 -2.04 11.83 -0.74
N GLU A 204 -1.15 10.85 -0.91
CA GLU A 204 0.30 11.09 -0.94
C GLU A 204 0.77 11.69 -2.28
N SER A 205 -0.02 11.57 -3.34
CA SER A 205 0.28 12.14 -4.65
C SER A 205 -0.09 13.61 -4.79
N ILE A 206 -1.04 14.10 -3.98
CA ILE A 206 -1.49 15.49 -4.00
C ILE A 206 -0.46 16.35 -3.21
N PRO A 207 0.22 17.33 -3.84
CA PRO A 207 1.33 18.05 -3.19
C PRO A 207 0.98 18.74 -1.87
N GLU A 208 -0.21 19.37 -1.79
CA GLU A 208 -0.66 20.08 -0.59
C GLU A 208 -0.95 19.15 0.58
N LEU A 209 -1.58 18.00 0.30
CA LEU A 209 -1.86 16.98 1.31
C LEU A 209 -0.58 16.25 1.71
N TYR A 210 0.34 16.02 0.78
CA TYR A 210 1.65 15.45 1.08
C TYR A 210 2.45 16.35 2.03
N ALA A 211 2.50 17.67 1.75
CA ALA A 211 3.18 18.63 2.63
C ALA A 211 2.57 18.65 4.04
N LEU A 212 1.23 18.66 4.14
CA LEU A 212 0.51 18.55 5.42
C LEU A 212 0.86 17.25 6.17
N LEU A 213 0.89 16.11 5.47
CA LEU A 213 1.26 14.82 6.06
C LEU A 213 2.69 14.82 6.59
N GLN A 214 3.63 15.43 5.88
CA GLN A 214 5.03 15.56 6.32
C GLN A 214 5.17 16.43 7.57
N GLU A 215 4.44 17.56 7.65
CA GLU A 215 4.41 18.39 8.85
C GLU A 215 3.86 17.61 10.06
N ILE A 216 2.72 16.92 9.89
CA ILE A 216 2.10 16.11 10.95
C ILE A 216 3.05 14.99 11.40
N ASN A 217 3.67 14.26 10.48
CA ASN A 217 4.62 13.20 10.79
C ASN A 217 5.86 13.73 11.50
N GLY A 218 6.37 14.91 11.11
CA GLY A 218 7.47 15.58 11.79
C GLY A 218 7.12 15.97 13.24
N LEU A 219 5.89 16.43 13.50
CA LEU A 219 5.40 16.73 14.84
C LEU A 219 5.22 15.46 15.69
N HIS A 220 4.74 14.37 15.10
CA HIS A 220 4.71 13.06 15.76
C HIS A 220 6.11 12.57 16.14
N GLY A 221 7.11 12.71 15.25
CA GLY A 221 8.50 12.33 15.54
C GLY A 221 9.11 13.13 16.69
N LYS A 222 8.64 14.36 16.92
CA LYS A 222 9.04 15.22 18.06
C LYS A 222 8.28 14.92 19.36
N GLY A 223 7.34 13.97 19.35
CA GLY A 223 6.58 13.56 20.53
C GLY A 223 5.42 14.51 20.90
N VAL A 224 4.97 15.36 19.98
CA VAL A 224 3.82 16.26 20.21
C VAL A 224 2.54 15.43 20.37
N SER A 225 1.74 15.74 21.39
CA SER A 225 0.44 15.10 21.60
C SER A 225 -0.54 15.46 20.48
N VAL A 226 -1.40 14.52 20.10
CA VAL A 226 -2.36 14.68 18.98
C VAL A 226 -3.21 15.95 19.08
N GLU A 227 -3.58 16.34 20.30
CA GLU A 227 -4.37 17.53 20.61
C GLU A 227 -3.64 18.85 20.32
N ASN A 228 -2.31 18.83 20.37
CA ASN A 228 -1.45 20.01 20.17
C ASN A 228 -0.87 20.09 18.76
N ILE A 229 -1.15 19.11 17.88
CA ILE A 229 -0.62 19.12 16.52
C ILE A 229 -1.21 20.29 15.73
N SER A 230 -2.52 20.51 15.82
CA SER A 230 -3.20 21.55 15.04
C SER A 230 -2.72 22.97 15.36
N SER A 231 -2.25 23.23 16.57
CA SER A 231 -1.73 24.54 16.98
C SER A 231 -0.27 24.78 16.56
N GLN A 232 0.45 23.73 16.16
CA GLN A 232 1.85 23.80 15.74
C GLN A 232 2.05 23.64 14.22
N LEU A 233 0.97 23.49 13.46
CA LEU A 233 1.02 23.47 12.00
C LEU A 233 1.36 24.85 11.44
N SER A 234 1.97 24.87 10.25
CA SER A 234 2.15 26.11 9.51
C SER A 234 0.79 26.77 9.20
N PRO A 235 0.71 28.10 9.00
CA PRO A 235 -0.57 28.78 8.72
C PRO A 235 -1.32 28.19 7.52
N TRP A 236 -0.57 27.76 6.49
CA TRP A 236 -1.13 27.16 5.29
C TRP A 236 -1.60 25.72 5.53
N ALA A 237 -0.79 24.90 6.23
CA ALA A 237 -1.19 23.54 6.62
C ALA A 237 -2.39 23.54 7.56
N SER A 238 -2.48 24.51 8.47
CA SER A 238 -3.62 24.69 9.37
C SER A 238 -4.90 25.03 8.60
N ALA A 239 -4.84 25.97 7.65
CA ALA A 239 -6.00 26.30 6.81
C ALA A 239 -6.48 25.10 5.98
N LEU A 240 -5.56 24.33 5.39
CA LEU A 240 -5.90 23.09 4.67
C LEU A 240 -6.48 22.04 5.62
N PHE A 241 -5.94 21.90 6.82
CA PHE A 241 -6.45 20.97 7.82
C PHE A 241 -7.88 21.34 8.23
N GLU A 242 -8.17 22.62 8.49
CA GLU A 242 -9.51 23.12 8.83
C GLU A 242 -10.52 22.99 7.68
N PHE A 243 -10.06 23.12 6.43
CA PHE A 243 -10.88 22.87 5.24
C PHE A 243 -11.37 21.42 5.15
N LEU A 244 -10.60 20.46 5.66
CA LEU A 244 -10.96 19.04 5.58
C LEU A 244 -12.09 18.68 6.56
N PRO A 245 -12.98 17.74 6.16
CA PRO A 245 -14.03 17.23 7.04
C PRO A 245 -13.47 16.69 8.38
N GLN A 246 -14.24 16.84 9.46
CA GLN A 246 -13.80 16.45 10.81
C GLN A 246 -13.33 15.00 10.90
N PHE A 247 -13.98 14.08 10.18
CA PHE A 247 -13.59 12.66 10.17
C PHE A 247 -12.23 12.43 9.48
N ILE A 248 -11.95 13.15 8.39
CA ILE A 248 -10.64 13.11 7.70
C ILE A 248 -9.56 13.68 8.61
N ARG A 249 -9.83 14.81 9.28
CA ARG A 249 -8.89 15.41 10.25
C ARG A 249 -8.48 14.41 11.33
N GLN A 250 -9.45 13.73 11.94
CA GLN A 250 -9.17 12.70 12.95
C GLN A 250 -8.33 11.56 12.39
N GLN A 251 -8.55 11.16 11.14
CA GLN A 251 -7.82 10.08 10.48
C GLN A 251 -6.39 10.47 10.10
N LEU A 252 -6.14 11.73 9.72
CA LEU A 252 -4.80 12.23 9.42
C LEU A 252 -3.90 12.29 10.66
N LEU A 253 -4.49 12.55 11.83
CA LEU A 253 -3.80 12.62 13.12
C LEU A 253 -3.41 11.24 13.69
N LEU A 254 -3.87 10.14 13.10
CA LEU A 254 -3.46 8.79 13.52
C LEU A 254 -2.01 8.51 13.11
N ARG A 255 -1.22 7.93 14.04
CA ARG A 255 0.19 7.59 13.79
C ARG A 255 0.36 6.70 12.54
N PRO A 256 1.39 6.95 11.71
CA PRO A 256 1.76 6.02 10.65
C PRO A 256 2.16 4.66 11.24
N GLU A 257 1.99 3.57 10.47
CA GLU A 257 2.62 2.29 10.81
C GLU A 257 4.13 2.36 10.53
N SER A 258 4.88 1.36 11.02
CA SER A 258 6.35 1.21 11.10
C SER A 258 7.22 1.60 9.89
N ASP A 259 6.62 1.96 8.76
CA ASP A 259 7.30 2.25 7.48
C ASP A 259 7.08 3.71 7.01
N ASP A 260 6.76 4.63 7.92
CA ASP A 260 6.53 6.07 7.69
C ASP A 260 5.46 6.44 6.63
N SER A 261 4.82 5.46 6.00
CA SER A 261 3.68 5.69 5.12
C SER A 261 2.43 5.99 5.92
N ALA A 262 1.62 6.93 5.42
CA ALA A 262 0.29 7.15 5.97
C ALA A 262 -0.51 5.84 5.95
N GLN A 263 -1.28 5.57 7.02
CA GLN A 263 -2.18 4.41 7.12
C GLN A 263 -3.35 4.51 6.12
N LEU A 264 -3.13 4.67 4.83
CA LEU A 264 -4.21 4.99 3.87
C LEU A 264 -5.28 3.88 3.79
N SER A 265 -4.92 2.62 4.09
CA SER A 265 -5.81 1.45 4.02
C SER A 265 -6.69 1.27 5.25
N GLN A 266 -6.25 1.74 6.42
CA GLN A 266 -7.05 1.75 7.66
C GLN A 266 -7.75 3.10 7.89
N ARG A 267 -7.20 4.19 7.34
CA ARG A 267 -7.66 5.57 7.52
C ARG A 267 -9.03 5.87 6.92
N LEU A 268 -9.72 4.96 6.23
CA LEU A 268 -11.09 5.19 5.71
C LEU A 268 -12.00 3.98 5.89
N LYS A 269 -11.79 3.15 6.92
CA LYS A 269 -12.86 2.23 7.34
C LYS A 269 -13.93 3.04 8.09
N PRO A 270 -15.21 3.06 7.64
CA PRO A 270 -16.28 3.45 8.55
C PRO A 270 -16.14 2.54 9.77
N LYS A 271 -16.18 3.12 10.98
CA LYS A 271 -16.23 2.32 12.21
C LYS A 271 -17.34 1.29 12.01
N SER A 272 -16.98 0.01 11.99
CA SER A 272 -17.94 -1.06 12.16
C SER A 272 -18.67 -0.79 13.48
N PHE A 273 -19.99 -0.63 13.41
CA PHE A 273 -20.86 -0.65 14.58
C PHE A 273 -20.67 -1.94 15.37
#